data_AF-A0A933TN79-F1
#
_entry.id   AF-A0A933TN79-F1
#
_cell.length_a   1.000
_cell.length_b   1.000
_cell.length_c   1.000
_cell.angle_alpha   90.00
_cell.angle_beta   90.00
_cell.angle_gamma   90.00
#
_symmetry.space_group_name_H-M   'P 1'
#
loop_
_entity.id
_entity.type
_entity.pdbx_description
1 polymer ?
#
loop_
_entity_poly.entity_id
_entity_poly.type
_entity_poly.pdbx_seq_one_letter_code
_entity_poly.pdbx_strand_id
1 'polypeptide(L)'
;MSPQVEEARRLLRLARRDQGTFNLLMGLPDAELTALGFHAQQAAEKALKSVCVWAGLPLQRTHDLTAIGAALLPQGVELPLTLDDLRLLNPFAVEFRYDDEVVVVVTREHLASLLKVVMDWADARVEPSSSSD
;
A
#
# COMPACT_ATOMS: atom_id res chain seq x y z
N MET A 1 -15.04 16.72 -11.70
CA MET A 1 -14.61 15.62 -10.81
C MET A 1 -14.69 16.14 -9.38
N SER A 2 -15.08 15.36 -8.37
CA SER A 2 -15.14 15.90 -7.00
C SER A 2 -13.73 16.03 -6.41
N PRO A 3 -13.48 16.96 -5.47
CA PRO A 3 -12.17 17.08 -4.79
C PRO A 3 -11.70 15.77 -4.15
N GLN A 4 -12.65 14.97 -3.67
CA GLN A 4 -12.41 13.64 -3.13
C GLN A 4 -11.85 12.67 -4.18
N VAL A 5 -12.48 12.60 -5.36
CA VAL A 5 -12.02 11.74 -6.45
C VAL A 5 -10.64 12.18 -6.94
N GLU A 6 -10.38 13.49 -6.99
CA GLU A 6 -9.06 14.03 -7.34
C GLU A 6 -7.98 13.62 -6.33
N GLU A 7 -8.27 13.69 -5.03
CA GLU A 7 -7.33 13.29 -3.99
C GLU A 7 -7.10 11.78 -3.96
N ALA A 8 -8.14 10.95 -4.13
CA ALA A 8 -8.00 9.50 -4.25
C ALA A 8 -7.05 9.14 -5.41
N ARG A 9 -7.26 9.72 -6.59
CA ARG A 9 -6.39 9.51 -7.76
C ARG A 9 -4.98 10.06 -7.53
N ARG A 10 -4.83 11.18 -6.82
CA ARG A 10 -3.51 11.72 -6.45
C ARG A 10 -2.75 10.73 -5.57
N LEU A 11 -3.38 10.19 -4.52
CA LEU A 11 -2.77 9.19 -3.64
C LEU A 11 -2.37 7.93 -4.41
N LEU A 12 -3.22 7.45 -5.32
CA LEU A 12 -2.90 6.29 -6.15
C LEU A 12 -1.69 6.55 -7.07
N ARG A 13 -1.58 7.75 -7.66
CA ARG A 13 -0.38 8.13 -8.43
C ARG A 13 0.87 8.16 -7.56
N LEU A 14 0.77 8.58 -6.30
CA LEU A 14 1.90 8.53 -5.37
C LEU A 14 2.25 7.08 -5.02
N ALA A 15 1.26 6.22 -4.77
CA ALA A 15 1.47 4.78 -4.54
C ALA A 15 2.23 4.13 -5.71
N ARG A 16 1.85 4.44 -6.96
CA ARG A 16 2.55 3.97 -8.17
C ARG A 16 4.00 4.46 -8.27
N ARG A 17 4.31 5.65 -7.76
CA ARG A 17 5.70 6.14 -7.70
C ARG A 17 6.55 5.30 -6.75
N ASP A 18 6.04 5.00 -5.57
CA ASP A 18 6.71 4.11 -4.61
C ASP A 18 6.87 2.69 -5.16
N GLN A 19 5.82 2.15 -5.82
CA GLN A 19 5.89 0.86 -6.53
C GLN A 19 6.95 0.89 -7.65
N GLY A 20 7.08 2.00 -8.38
CA GLY A 20 8.13 2.20 -9.38
C GLY A 20 9.53 2.08 -8.77
N THR A 21 9.78 2.74 -7.64
CA THR A 21 11.06 2.62 -6.93
C THR A 21 11.28 1.20 -6.40
N PHE A 22 10.25 0.56 -5.83
CA PHE A 22 10.32 -0.84 -5.42
C PHE A 22 10.75 -1.76 -6.57
N ASN A 23 10.14 -1.61 -7.75
CA ASN A 23 10.46 -2.42 -8.92
C ASN A 23 11.90 -2.22 -9.41
N LEU A 24 12.42 -0.99 -9.36
CA LEU A 24 13.81 -0.71 -9.68
C LEU A 24 14.76 -1.41 -8.69
N LEU A 25 14.47 -1.36 -7.39
CA LEU A 25 15.23 -2.05 -6.35
C LEU A 25 15.16 -3.57 -6.47
N MET A 26 14.03 -4.13 -6.88
CA MET A 26 13.88 -5.57 -7.13
C MET A 26 14.82 -6.07 -8.23
N GLY A 27 15.16 -5.22 -9.20
CA GLY A 27 16.13 -5.53 -10.25
C GLY A 27 17.59 -5.50 -9.80
N LEU A 28 17.87 -5.04 -8.57
CA LEU A 28 19.21 -4.95 -8.00
C LEU A 28 19.43 -6.10 -7.00
N PRO A 29 20.34 -7.05 -7.28
CA PRO A 29 20.62 -8.17 -6.38
C PRO A 29 21.02 -7.72 -4.97
N ASP A 30 21.77 -6.63 -4.87
CA ASP A 30 22.34 -6.14 -3.61
C ASP A 30 21.45 -5.10 -2.89
N ALA A 31 20.24 -4.81 -3.38
CA ALA A 31 19.36 -3.86 -2.71
C ALA A 31 18.93 -4.36 -1.32
N GLU A 32 19.05 -3.52 -0.29
CA GLU A 32 18.67 -3.90 1.06
C GLU A 32 17.17 -4.25 1.17
N LEU A 33 16.84 -5.30 1.93
CA LEU A 33 15.45 -5.71 2.17
C LEU A 33 14.65 -4.62 2.86
N THR A 34 15.30 -3.81 3.71
CA THR A 34 14.69 -2.68 4.40
C THR A 34 14.24 -1.59 3.42
N ALA A 35 15.07 -1.27 2.41
CA ALA A 35 14.71 -0.32 1.36
C ALA A 35 13.55 -0.82 0.48
N LEU A 36 13.58 -2.10 0.11
CA LEU A 36 12.47 -2.76 -0.59
C LEU A 36 11.18 -2.70 0.24
N GLY A 37 11.25 -3.14 1.49
CA GLY A 37 10.11 -3.13 2.41
C GLY A 37 9.56 -1.72 2.63
N PHE A 38 10.43 -0.70 2.71
CA PHE A 38 10.01 0.69 2.89
C PHE A 38 9.15 1.16 1.73
N HIS A 39 9.62 0.99 0.49
CA HIS A 39 8.83 1.38 -0.68
C HIS A 39 7.56 0.53 -0.86
N ALA A 40 7.59 -0.77 -0.50
CA ALA A 40 6.40 -1.61 -0.49
C ALA A 40 5.36 -1.11 0.51
N GLN A 41 5.77 -0.78 1.75
CA GLN A 41 4.88 -0.23 2.77
C GLN A 41 4.33 1.12 2.33
N GLN A 42 5.18 2.02 1.83
CA GLN A 42 4.78 3.36 1.37
C GLN A 42 3.78 3.31 0.20
N ALA A 43 3.96 2.38 -0.73
CA ALA A 43 3.02 2.16 -1.82
C ALA A 43 1.69 1.59 -1.30
N ALA A 44 1.73 0.53 -0.48
CA ALA A 44 0.54 -0.10 0.10
C ALA A 44 -0.28 0.87 0.95
N GLU A 45 0.38 1.70 1.76
CA GLU A 45 -0.27 2.74 2.57
C GLU A 45 -1.06 3.71 1.70
N LYS A 46 -0.42 4.24 0.66
CA LYS A 46 -1.04 5.23 -0.24
C LYS A 46 -2.14 4.60 -1.08
N ALA A 47 -1.99 3.34 -1.49
CA ALA A 47 -3.03 2.57 -2.17
C ALA A 47 -4.27 2.39 -1.28
N LEU A 48 -4.10 1.90 -0.03
CA LEU A 48 -5.20 1.77 0.92
C LEU A 48 -5.86 3.11 1.22
N LYS A 49 -5.08 4.17 1.46
CA LYS A 49 -5.57 5.54 1.69
C LYS A 49 -6.34 6.09 0.48
N SER A 50 -5.92 5.77 -0.74
CA SER A 50 -6.64 6.16 -1.95
C SER A 50 -8.05 5.57 -1.98
N VAL A 51 -8.19 4.30 -1.59
CA VAL A 51 -9.49 3.63 -1.50
C VAL A 51 -10.32 4.17 -0.34
N CYS A 52 -9.72 4.51 0.81
CA CYS A 52 -10.43 5.19 1.90
C CYS A 52 -11.06 6.49 1.41
N VAL A 53 -10.28 7.35 0.75
CA VAL A 53 -10.79 8.63 0.22
C VAL A 53 -11.87 8.39 -0.82
N TRP A 54 -11.67 7.44 -1.73
CA TRP A 54 -12.67 7.06 -2.73
C TRP A 54 -13.99 6.60 -2.09
N ALA A 55 -13.91 5.85 -0.99
CA ALA A 55 -15.05 5.33 -0.25
C ALA A 55 -15.71 6.35 0.70
N GLY A 56 -15.29 7.62 0.69
CA GLY A 56 -15.89 8.63 1.58
C GLY A 56 -15.26 8.75 2.97
N LEU A 57 -14.21 7.97 3.26
CA LEU A 57 -13.62 7.93 4.59
C LEU A 57 -12.57 9.02 4.80
N PRO A 58 -12.52 9.65 5.99
CA PRO A 58 -11.45 10.55 6.34
C PRO A 58 -10.12 9.81 6.48
N LEU A 59 -9.03 10.44 6.05
CA LEU A 59 -7.69 9.89 6.20
C LEU A 59 -7.25 9.96 7.66
N GLN A 60 -6.92 8.79 8.23
CA GLN A 60 -6.29 8.71 9.54
C GLN A 60 -4.80 9.06 9.44
N ARG A 61 -4.29 9.78 10.46
CA ARG A 61 -2.85 10.10 10.59
C ARG A 61 -2.11 8.92 11.22
N THR A 62 -2.04 7.82 10.48
CA THR A 62 -1.34 6.58 10.86
C THR A 62 -0.60 5.99 9.68
N HIS A 63 0.46 5.23 9.97
CA HIS A 63 1.21 4.40 9.02
C HIS A 63 0.91 2.91 9.20
N ASP A 64 0.04 2.56 10.15
CA ASP A 64 -0.38 1.19 10.40
C ASP A 64 -1.38 0.74 9.32
N LEU A 65 -0.94 -0.13 8.42
CA LEU A 65 -1.75 -0.68 7.35
C LEU A 65 -2.93 -1.52 7.87
N THR A 66 -2.76 -2.18 9.03
CA THR A 66 -3.82 -2.94 9.68
C THR A 66 -4.96 -2.01 10.11
N ALA A 67 -4.62 -0.87 10.71
CA ALA A 67 -5.60 0.13 11.12
C ALA A 67 -6.33 0.74 9.91
N ILE A 68 -5.59 1.07 8.84
CA ILE A 68 -6.17 1.63 7.61
C ILE A 68 -7.10 0.61 6.94
N GLY A 69 -6.65 -0.65 6.79
CA GLY A 69 -7.45 -1.72 6.22
C GLY A 69 -8.71 -2.01 7.04
N ALA A 70 -8.60 -2.07 8.37
CA ALA A 70 -9.74 -2.31 9.25
C ALA A 70 -10.81 -1.20 9.15
N ALA A 71 -10.42 0.05 8.86
CA ALA A 71 -11.36 1.15 8.68
C ALA A 71 -12.27 1.00 7.42
N LEU A 72 -11.83 0.21 6.43
CA LEU A 72 -12.59 -0.04 5.20
C LEU A 72 -13.66 -1.13 5.38
N LEU A 73 -13.46 -2.07 6.31
CA LEU A 73 -14.37 -3.21 6.50
C LEU A 73 -15.82 -2.79 6.85
N PRO A 74 -16.07 -1.82 7.75
CA PRO A 74 -17.42 -1.36 8.06
C PRO A 74 -18.15 -0.69 6.87
N GLN A 75 -17.41 -0.28 5.83
CA GLN A 75 -17.98 0.28 4.60
C GLN A 75 -18.36 -0.80 3.57
N GLY A 76 -18.25 -2.09 3.93
CA GLY A 76 -18.49 -3.20 3.01
C GLY A 76 -17.38 -3.38 1.96
N VAL A 77 -16.23 -2.75 2.16
CA VAL A 77 -15.09 -2.88 1.25
C VAL A 77 -14.29 -4.12 1.63
N GLU A 78 -14.32 -5.13 0.76
CA GLU A 78 -13.45 -6.30 0.89
C GLU A 78 -11.99 -5.92 0.61
N LEU A 79 -11.10 -6.33 1.52
CA LEU A 79 -9.67 -6.12 1.40
C LEU A 79 -9.04 -7.18 0.49
N PRO A 80 -7.96 -6.85 -0.24
CA PRO A 80 -7.29 -7.80 -1.13
C PRO A 80 -6.32 -8.72 -0.38
N LEU A 81 -6.02 -8.37 0.86
CA LEU A 81 -5.07 -9.00 1.76
C LEU A 81 -5.70 -9.15 3.13
N THR A 82 -5.24 -10.13 3.91
CA THR A 82 -5.65 -10.24 5.30
C THR A 82 -5.02 -9.12 6.13
N LEU A 83 -5.57 -8.87 7.31
CA LEU A 83 -4.97 -7.94 8.27
C LEU A 83 -3.58 -8.40 8.74
N ASP A 84 -3.33 -9.71 8.75
CA ASP A 84 -2.01 -10.27 9.11
C ASP A 84 -0.99 -10.03 8.00
N ASP A 85 -1.38 -10.16 6.73
CA ASP A 85 -0.53 -9.80 5.59
C ASP A 85 -0.13 -8.32 5.61
N LEU A 86 -1.09 -7.43 5.90
CA LEU A 86 -0.83 -6.00 6.04
C LEU A 86 0.12 -5.71 7.21
N ARG A 87 0.02 -6.48 8.30
CA ARG A 87 0.91 -6.34 9.46
C ARG A 87 2.37 -6.66 9.11
N LEU A 88 2.64 -7.54 8.14
CA LEU A 88 4.00 -7.84 7.69
C LEU A 88 4.74 -6.63 7.10
N LEU A 89 3.99 -5.64 6.57
CA LEU A 89 4.56 -4.43 5.98
C LEU A 89 4.76 -3.30 7.00
N ASN A 90 4.02 -3.30 8.11
CA ASN A 90 4.12 -2.28 9.16
C ASN A 90 5.55 -2.07 9.69
N PRO A 91 6.38 -3.11 9.85
CA PRO A 91 7.76 -2.93 10.26
C PRO A 91 8.60 -2.03 9.35
N PHE A 92 8.21 -1.85 8.10
CA PHE A 92 8.93 -1.03 7.13
C PHE A 92 8.37 0.39 6.99
N ALA A 93 7.49 0.82 7.90
CA ALA A 93 6.86 2.13 7.81
C ALA A 93 7.83 3.33 7.92
N VAL A 94 9.02 3.09 8.48
CA VAL A 94 10.08 4.10 8.66
C VAL A 94 11.38 3.58 8.07
N GLU A 95 12.11 4.45 7.39
CA GLU A 95 13.35 4.14 6.67
C GLU A 95 14.51 3.76 7.62
N PHE A 96 14.53 4.34 8.82
CA PHE A 96 15.55 4.10 9.84
C PHE A 96 14.90 3.50 11.09
N ARG A 97 15.21 2.23 11.37
CA ARG A 97 14.97 1.63 12.67
C ARG A 97 16.31 1.49 13.36
N TYR A 98 16.44 2.15 14.51
CA TYR A 98 17.62 2.06 15.38
C TYR A 98 17.62 0.81 16.27
N ASP A 99 16.53 0.02 16.27
CA ASP A 99 16.38 -1.17 17.12
C ASP A 99 16.47 -2.48 16.31
N ASP A 100 17.50 -3.27 16.64
CA ASP A 100 17.95 -4.52 16.02
C ASP A 100 17.00 -5.74 16.20
N GLU A 101 15.73 -5.57 16.61
CA GLU A 101 14.93 -6.69 17.14
C GLU A 101 13.64 -7.04 16.36
N VAL A 102 13.36 -6.45 15.21
CA VAL A 102 12.26 -6.96 14.37
C VAL A 102 12.81 -7.92 13.32
N VAL A 103 12.82 -9.20 13.67
CA VAL A 103 13.04 -10.30 12.71
C VAL A 103 11.83 -10.35 11.78
N VAL A 104 11.85 -9.54 10.71
CA VAL A 104 10.84 -9.64 9.65
C VAL A 104 11.22 -10.82 8.76
N VAL A 105 10.54 -11.95 8.95
CA VAL A 105 10.69 -13.12 8.07
C VAL A 105 9.85 -12.90 6.81
N VAL A 106 10.28 -11.98 5.95
CA VAL A 106 9.66 -11.74 4.64
C VAL A 106 10.71 -11.84 3.56
N THR A 107 10.40 -12.51 2.45
CA THR A 107 11.28 -12.54 1.30
C THR A 107 10.95 -11.40 0.34
N ARG A 108 11.86 -11.09 -0.58
CA ARG A 108 11.65 -10.08 -1.62
C ARG A 108 10.45 -10.43 -2.50
N GLU A 109 10.30 -11.71 -2.83
CA GLU A 109 9.20 -12.24 -3.64
C GLU A 109 7.87 -12.13 -2.91
N HIS A 110 7.87 -12.34 -1.60
CA HIS A 110 6.67 -12.17 -0.79
C HIS A 110 6.26 -10.69 -0.73
N LEU A 111 7.19 -9.76 -0.51
CA LEU A 111 6.91 -8.31 -0.60
C LEU A 111 6.33 -7.92 -1.96
N ALA A 112 6.93 -8.42 -3.05
CA ALA A 112 6.45 -8.14 -4.40
C ALA A 112 5.01 -8.67 -4.63
N SER A 113 4.71 -9.85 -4.09
CA SER A 113 3.37 -10.46 -4.19
C SER A 113 2.32 -9.64 -3.43
N LEU A 114 2.62 -9.26 -2.18
CA LEU A 114 1.74 -8.42 -1.36
C LEU A 114 1.50 -7.06 -2.03
N LEU A 115 2.57 -6.42 -2.50
CA LEU A 115 2.49 -5.13 -3.16
C LEU A 115 1.68 -5.19 -4.44
N LYS A 116 1.88 -6.21 -5.28
CA LYS A 116 1.10 -6.38 -6.51
C LYS A 116 -0.39 -6.50 -6.20
N VAL A 117 -0.75 -7.34 -5.23
CA VAL A 117 -2.14 -7.59 -4.86
C VAL A 117 -2.86 -6.32 -4.38
N VAL A 118 -2.22 -5.52 -3.51
CA VAL A 118 -2.83 -4.28 -3.02
C VAL A 118 -2.91 -3.19 -4.10
N MET A 119 -1.91 -3.11 -4.99
CA MET A 119 -1.90 -2.12 -6.07
C MET A 119 -2.99 -2.40 -7.12
N ASP A 120 -3.08 -3.64 -7.60
CA ASP A 120 -4.09 -4.05 -8.58
C ASP A 120 -5.51 -3.82 -8.02
N TRP A 121 -5.71 -4.12 -6.73
CA TRP A 121 -6.98 -3.90 -6.05
C TRP A 121 -7.36 -2.42 -5.93
N ALA A 122 -6.39 -1.56 -5.61
CA ALA A 122 -6.63 -0.12 -5.50
C ALA A 122 -6.91 0.52 -6.88
N ASP A 123 -6.16 0.10 -7.90
CA ASP A 123 -6.36 0.51 -9.29
C ASP A 123 -7.79 0.19 -9.74
N ALA A 124 -8.24 -1.04 -9.55
CA ALA A 124 -9.59 -1.47 -9.94
C ALA A 124 -10.72 -0.68 -9.24
N ARG A 125 -10.47 -0.11 -8.07
CA ARG A 125 -11.47 0.64 -7.27
C ARG A 125 -11.50 2.13 -7.57
N VAL A 126 -10.34 2.76 -7.76
CA VAL A 126 -10.20 4.22 -7.92
C VAL A 126 -10.18 4.64 -9.39
N GLU A 127 -9.75 3.74 -10.27
CA GLU A 127 -9.79 3.90 -11.72
C GLU A 127 -10.51 2.70 -12.35
N PRO A 128 -11.80 2.46 -12.01
CA PRO A 128 -12.56 1.44 -12.71
C PRO A 128 -12.52 1.78 -14.19
N SER A 129 -12.05 0.84 -15.01
CA SER A 129 -12.10 0.97 -16.47
C SER A 129 -13.51 1.44 -16.79
N SER A 130 -13.66 2.59 -17.45
CA SER A 130 -14.96 3.01 -17.92
C SER A 130 -15.49 1.89 -18.79
N SER A 131 -16.42 1.10 -18.25
CA SER A 131 -17.30 0.25 -19.04
C SER A 131 -17.82 1.17 -20.13
N SER A 132 -17.38 0.89 -21.36
CA SER A 132 -17.86 1.57 -22.54
C SER A 132 -19.39 1.50 -22.50
N ASP A 133 -20.02 2.66 -22.67
CA ASP A 133 -21.45 2.77 -22.98
C ASP A 133 -21.87 1.79 -24.09
#